data_AF-A0A6B2GEJ3-F1
#
_entry.id   AF-A0A6B2GEJ3-F1
#
_cell.length_a   1.000
_cell.length_b   1.000
_cell.length_c   1.000
_cell.angle_alpha   90.00
_cell.angle_beta   90.00
_cell.angle_gamma   90.00
#
_symmetry.space_group_name_H-M   'P 1'
#
loop_
_entity.id
_entity.type
_entity.pdbx_description
1 polymer ?
#
loop_
_entity_poly.entity_id
_entity_poly.type
_entity_poly.pdbx_seq_one_letter_code
_entity_poly.pdbx_strand_id
1 'polypeptide(L)'
;MKKFWVLFALFIVPLIFYLLLTTGINNFSKLPVVTPKINDISAFSTSDKKHLTLNGKISVLCFLGDSLLERKTNALNLNEKIYKHFYQYKDFQMIALLPFGAEPKTEQLKKELGYTTNLENWHFLFGRAVDLHTFYNSLQTQTNLDSLN
;
A
#
# COMPACT_ATOMS: atom_id res chain seq x y z
N MET A 1 -29.81 47.18 -9.63
CA MET A 1 -29.69 46.11 -8.60
C MET A 1 -29.88 44.70 -9.17
N LYS A 2 -30.94 44.39 -9.93
CA LYS A 2 -31.15 43.04 -10.52
C LYS A 2 -29.95 42.51 -11.34
N LYS A 3 -29.33 43.33 -12.18
CA LYS A 3 -28.15 42.93 -12.99
C LYS A 3 -26.93 42.50 -12.15
N PHE A 4 -26.73 43.12 -10.98
CA PHE A 4 -25.62 42.78 -10.09
C PHE A 4 -25.82 41.41 -9.45
N TRP A 5 -27.04 41.12 -8.98
CA TRP A 5 -27.42 39.81 -8.46
C TRP A 5 -27.33 38.70 -9.50
N VAL A 6 -27.74 38.99 -10.74
CA VAL A 6 -27.60 38.04 -11.86
C VAL A 6 -26.14 37.72 -12.14
N LEU A 7 -25.27 38.74 -12.19
CA LEU A 7 -23.84 38.54 -12.44
C LEU A 7 -23.14 37.81 -11.30
N PHE A 8 -23.49 38.13 -10.05
CA PHE A 8 -23.00 37.43 -8.86
C PHE A 8 -23.41 35.95 -8.87
N ALA A 9 -24.68 35.66 -9.15
CA ALA A 9 -25.17 34.29 -9.25
C ALA A 9 -24.49 33.52 -10.38
N LEU A 10 -24.28 34.14 -11.55
CA LEU A 10 -23.62 33.52 -12.70
C LEU A 10 -22.19 33.06 -12.40
N PHE A 11 -21.50 33.71 -11.45
CA PHE A 11 -20.12 33.37 -11.08
C PHE A 11 -20.03 32.47 -9.84
N ILE A 12 -20.81 32.77 -8.80
CA ILE A 12 -20.71 32.10 -7.50
C ILE A 12 -21.46 30.77 -7.48
N VAL A 13 -22.63 30.67 -8.13
CA VAL A 13 -23.43 29.43 -8.12
C VAL A 13 -22.68 28.27 -8.78
N PRO A 14 -22.03 28.43 -9.95
CA PRO A 14 -21.22 27.35 -10.53
C PRO A 14 -20.05 26.92 -9.66
N LEU A 15 -19.41 27.85 -8.94
CA LEU A 15 -18.29 27.52 -8.04
C LEU A 15 -18.77 26.74 -6.81
N ILE A 16 -19.89 27.15 -6.21
CA ILE A 16 -20.52 26.39 -5.12
C ILE A 16 -20.95 25.02 -5.62
N PHE A 17 -21.55 24.93 -6.80
CA PHE A 17 -21.96 23.66 -7.41
C PHE A 17 -20.76 22.76 -7.70
N TYR A 18 -19.66 23.32 -8.21
CA TYR A 18 -18.41 22.60 -8.38
C TYR A 18 -17.87 22.07 -7.05
N LEU A 19 -17.84 22.91 -6.00
CA LEU A 19 -17.44 22.48 -4.66
C LEU A 19 -18.34 21.35 -4.13
N LEU A 20 -19.66 21.45 -4.33
CA LEU A 20 -20.62 20.40 -3.97
C LEU A 20 -20.42 19.10 -4.77
N LEU A 21 -20.03 19.17 -6.04
CA LEU A 21 -19.69 18.00 -6.84
C LEU A 21 -18.36 17.37 -6.38
N THR A 22 -17.38 18.18 -6.00
CA THR A 22 -16.09 17.68 -5.48
C THR A 22 -16.21 17.08 -4.09
N THR A 23 -17.13 17.57 -3.26
CA THR A 23 -17.50 16.95 -1.98
C THR A 23 -18.56 15.87 -2.13
N GLY A 24 -19.10 15.73 -3.35
CA GLY A 24 -19.97 14.65 -3.77
C GLY A 24 -19.34 13.33 -3.41
N ILE A 25 -19.86 12.76 -2.32
CA ILE A 25 -19.46 11.50 -1.74
C ILE A 25 -19.44 10.43 -2.80
N ASN A 26 -18.24 10.06 -3.24
CA ASN A 26 -18.04 8.76 -3.83
C ASN A 26 -18.45 7.74 -2.75
N ASN A 27 -19.61 7.13 -2.90
CA ASN A 27 -20.08 6.01 -2.08
C ASN A 27 -19.24 4.77 -2.43
N PHE A 28 -17.92 4.84 -2.20
CA PHE A 28 -17.09 3.66 -2.14
C PHE A 28 -17.60 2.85 -0.96
N SER A 29 -18.28 1.75 -1.26
CA SER A 29 -18.67 0.77 -0.26
C SER A 29 -17.41 0.42 0.51
N LYS A 30 -17.40 0.75 1.81
CA LYS A 30 -16.25 0.40 2.66
C LYS A 30 -16.09 -1.11 2.59
N LEU A 31 -14.88 -1.56 2.27
CA LEU A 31 -14.59 -2.99 2.27
C LEU A 31 -14.87 -3.54 3.68
N PRO A 32 -15.50 -4.71 3.79
CA PRO A 32 -15.73 -5.32 5.09
C PRO A 32 -14.39 -5.65 5.75
N VAL A 33 -14.33 -5.46 7.06
CA VAL A 33 -13.18 -5.93 7.85
C VAL A 33 -13.29 -7.44 7.97
N VAL A 34 -12.33 -8.16 7.38
CA VAL A 34 -12.26 -9.62 7.47
C VAL A 34 -11.79 -10.05 8.86
N THR A 35 -10.68 -9.46 9.32
CA THR A 35 -10.03 -9.85 10.58
C THR A 35 -9.61 -8.61 11.36
N PRO A 36 -10.17 -8.37 12.57
CA PRO A 36 -9.73 -7.29 13.42
C PRO A 36 -8.43 -7.67 14.17
N LYS A 37 -7.55 -6.67 14.39
CA LYS A 37 -6.36 -6.79 15.25
C LYS A 37 -5.42 -7.94 14.90
N ILE A 38 -4.89 -7.92 13.69
CA ILE A 38 -3.81 -8.82 13.24
C ILE A 38 -2.49 -8.50 13.96
N ASN A 39 -1.53 -9.42 13.89
CA ASN A 39 -0.19 -9.19 14.45
C ASN A 39 0.51 -8.03 13.74
N ASP A 40 1.44 -7.38 14.43
CA ASP A 40 2.27 -6.33 13.83
C ASP A 40 3.54 -6.92 13.18
N ILE A 41 4.24 -6.10 12.40
CA ILE A 41 5.44 -6.47 11.63
C ILE A 41 6.76 -6.17 12.37
N SER A 42 6.69 -5.81 13.65
CA SER A 42 7.85 -5.44 14.46
C SER A 42 8.85 -6.58 14.67
N ALA A 43 8.44 -7.83 14.46
CA ALA A 43 9.32 -9.01 14.54
C ALA A 43 10.24 -9.17 13.31
N PHE A 44 9.98 -8.46 12.21
CA PHE A 44 10.76 -8.60 10.97
C PHE A 44 11.90 -7.59 10.91
N SER A 45 13.01 -8.02 10.30
CA SER A 45 14.18 -7.17 10.12
C SER A 45 14.10 -6.39 8.81
N THR A 46 14.56 -5.14 8.81
CA THR A 46 14.67 -4.31 7.62
C THR A 46 16.09 -3.79 7.46
N SER A 47 16.53 -3.62 6.20
CA SER A 47 17.84 -3.04 5.88
C SER A 47 17.99 -1.60 6.41
N ASP A 48 16.88 -0.87 6.51
CA ASP A 48 16.89 0.56 6.88
C ASP A 48 16.82 0.82 8.39
N LYS A 49 16.83 -0.25 9.21
CA LYS A 49 16.70 -0.23 10.70
C LYS A 49 15.56 0.63 11.26
N LYS A 50 14.55 0.97 10.45
CA LYS A 50 13.38 1.71 10.89
C LYS A 50 12.41 0.78 11.62
N HIS A 51 11.91 1.23 12.76
CA HIS A 51 10.81 0.54 13.44
C HIS A 51 9.52 0.79 12.65
N LEU A 52 8.97 -0.25 12.02
CA LEU A 52 7.75 -0.17 11.22
C LEU A 52 6.57 -0.79 11.98
N THR A 53 5.38 -0.24 11.77
CA THR A 53 4.13 -0.69 12.38
C THR A 53 2.98 -0.59 11.38
N LEU A 54 2.01 -1.49 11.50
CA LEU A 54 0.74 -1.42 10.78
C LEU A 54 -0.26 -0.46 11.42
N ASN A 55 -0.06 -0.10 12.70
CA ASN A 55 -1.02 0.70 13.44
C ASN A 55 -1.08 2.14 12.90
N GLY A 56 -2.29 2.59 12.60
CA GLY A 56 -2.54 3.93 12.06
C GLY A 56 -2.05 4.13 10.61
N LYS A 57 -1.75 3.06 9.88
CA LYS A 57 -1.25 3.09 8.51
C LYS A 57 -2.15 2.31 7.56
N ILE A 58 -2.35 2.85 6.36
CA ILE A 58 -2.92 2.14 5.22
C ILE A 58 -1.80 1.30 4.61
N SER A 59 -1.85 0.00 4.85
CA SER A 59 -0.76 -0.92 4.52
C SER A 59 -1.18 -1.93 3.47
N VAL A 60 -0.40 -2.07 2.41
CA VAL A 60 -0.56 -3.17 1.45
C VAL A 60 0.53 -4.20 1.70
N LEU A 61 0.13 -5.38 2.14
CA LEU A 61 1.04 -6.49 2.47
C LEU A 61 1.25 -7.38 1.24
N CYS A 62 2.51 -7.60 0.88
CA CYS A 62 2.92 -8.41 -0.26
C CYS A 62 3.77 -9.59 0.22
N PHE A 63 3.28 -10.81 0.02
CA PHE A 63 4.03 -12.03 0.27
C PHE A 63 4.62 -12.52 -1.05
N LEU A 64 5.89 -12.20 -1.29
CA LEU A 64 6.53 -12.47 -2.59
C LEU A 64 7.27 -13.83 -2.64
N GLY A 65 7.53 -14.44 -1.49
CA GLY A 65 8.20 -15.75 -1.38
C GLY A 65 9.67 -15.71 -1.82
N ASP A 66 10.28 -16.90 -1.95
CA ASP A 66 11.68 -17.03 -2.40
C ASP A 66 11.83 -16.86 -3.93
N SER A 67 10.80 -17.22 -4.70
CA SER A 67 10.73 -16.99 -6.15
C SER A 67 10.35 -15.54 -6.52
N LEU A 68 11.03 -14.56 -5.90
CA LEU A 68 10.81 -13.13 -6.11
C LEU A 68 10.84 -12.74 -7.60
N LEU A 69 11.72 -13.37 -8.38
CA LEU A 69 11.87 -13.09 -9.81
C LEU A 69 10.67 -13.55 -10.64
N GLU A 70 10.00 -14.63 -10.25
CA GLU A 70 8.79 -15.10 -10.94
C GLU A 70 7.60 -14.15 -10.70
N ARG A 71 7.57 -13.49 -9.54
CA ARG A 71 6.51 -12.55 -9.14
C ARG A 71 6.88 -11.09 -9.37
N LYS A 72 8.07 -10.84 -9.90
CA LYS A 72 8.62 -9.51 -10.18
C LYS A 72 7.69 -8.66 -11.06
N THR A 73 7.14 -9.25 -12.12
CA THR A 73 6.19 -8.54 -13.00
C THR A 73 4.94 -8.08 -12.23
N ASN A 74 4.46 -8.88 -11.28
CA ASN A 74 3.34 -8.49 -10.43
C ASN A 74 3.72 -7.32 -9.51
N ALA A 75 4.91 -7.34 -8.92
CA ALA A 75 5.42 -6.23 -8.12
C ALA A 75 5.57 -4.94 -8.93
N LEU A 76 6.10 -5.00 -10.16
CA LEU A 76 6.20 -3.84 -11.06
C LEU A 76 4.82 -3.30 -11.47
N ASN A 77 3.87 -4.19 -11.76
CA ASN A 77 2.49 -3.79 -12.07
C ASN A 77 1.81 -3.12 -10.87
N LEU A 78 2.04 -3.65 -9.67
CA LEU A 78 1.54 -3.09 -8.42
C LEU A 78 2.14 -1.71 -8.15
N ASN A 79 3.42 -1.53 -8.49
CA ASN A 79 4.12 -0.25 -8.42
C ASN A 79 3.45 0.80 -9.30
N GLU A 80 3.25 0.49 -10.58
CA GLU A 80 2.66 1.44 -11.54
C GLU A 80 1.19 1.75 -11.24
N LYS A 81 0.39 0.73 -10.91
CA LYS A 81 -1.06 0.88 -10.80
C LYS A 81 -1.53 1.38 -9.44
N ILE A 82 -0.82 1.04 -8.37
CA ILE A 82 -1.24 1.37 -7.00
C ILE A 82 -0.21 2.29 -6.35
N TYR A 83 1.01 1.82 -6.09
CA TYR A 83 1.97 2.55 -5.26
C TYR A 83 2.24 3.98 -5.76
N LYS A 84 2.53 4.13 -7.05
CA LYS A 84 2.80 5.43 -7.68
C LYS A 84 1.71 6.49 -7.46
N HIS A 85 0.47 6.06 -7.27
CA HIS A 85 -0.67 6.96 -7.10
C HIS A 85 -0.90 7.33 -5.63
N PHE A 86 -0.37 6.53 -4.69
CA PHE A 86 -0.64 6.67 -3.26
C PHE A 86 0.61 6.88 -2.38
N TYR A 87 1.83 6.77 -2.92
CA TYR A 87 3.05 6.85 -2.10
C TYR A 87 3.24 8.21 -1.41
N GLN A 88 2.66 9.30 -1.92
CA GLN A 88 2.76 10.62 -1.31
C GLN A 88 1.86 10.80 -0.07
N TYR A 89 0.93 9.87 0.18
CA TYR A 89 0.10 9.91 1.37
C TYR A 89 0.92 9.48 2.58
N LYS A 90 1.03 10.35 3.59
CA LYS A 90 1.85 10.15 4.81
C LYS A 90 1.61 8.83 5.54
N ASP A 91 0.40 8.30 5.46
CA ASP A 91 -0.02 7.10 6.17
C ASP A 91 -0.10 5.86 5.28
N PHE A 92 0.27 5.96 4.00
CA PHE A 92 0.30 4.84 3.08
C PHE A 92 1.68 4.14 3.07
N GLN A 93 1.68 2.81 3.05
CA GLN A 93 2.90 2.02 2.92
C GLN A 93 2.66 0.72 2.14
N MET A 94 3.66 0.33 1.35
CA MET A 94 3.78 -1.00 0.75
C MET A 94 4.78 -1.79 1.57
N ILE A 95 4.41 -3.00 1.98
CA ILE A 95 5.30 -3.86 2.76
C ILE A 95 5.43 -5.20 2.03
N ALA A 96 6.64 -5.51 1.59
CA ALA A 96 6.99 -6.82 1.09
C ALA A 96 7.63 -7.65 2.22
N LEU A 97 7.03 -8.81 2.51
CA LEU A 97 7.52 -9.77 3.49
C LEU A 97 8.20 -10.93 2.75
N LEU A 98 9.47 -11.17 3.05
CA LEU A 98 10.33 -12.14 2.38
C LEU A 98 11.10 -13.01 3.40
N PRO A 99 11.51 -14.23 3.03
CA PRO A 99 12.40 -15.01 3.86
C PRO A 99 13.81 -14.39 3.88
N PHE A 100 14.56 -14.62 4.97
CA PHE A 100 16.00 -14.37 4.98
C PHE A 100 16.70 -15.10 3.83
N GLY A 101 17.70 -14.46 3.22
CA GLY A 101 18.40 -14.93 2.02
C GLY A 101 17.86 -14.33 0.71
N ALA A 102 16.67 -13.73 0.72
CA ALA A 102 16.09 -13.06 -0.45
C ALA A 102 16.66 -11.66 -0.71
N GLU A 103 17.49 -11.12 0.19
CA GLU A 103 18.02 -9.75 0.14
C GLU A 103 18.70 -9.41 -1.21
N PRO A 104 19.55 -10.27 -1.81
CA PRO A 104 20.17 -9.97 -3.10
C PRO A 104 19.15 -9.80 -4.23
N LYS A 105 18.12 -10.67 -4.26
CA LYS A 105 17.04 -10.58 -5.25
C LYS A 105 16.18 -9.32 -5.00
N THR A 106 15.99 -8.96 -3.73
CA THR A 106 15.26 -7.75 -3.35
C THR A 106 15.98 -6.48 -3.81
N GLU A 107 17.30 -6.40 -3.71
CA GLU A 107 18.05 -5.25 -4.21
C GLU A 107 17.92 -5.06 -5.72
N GLN A 108 17.84 -6.17 -6.49
CA GLN A 108 17.51 -6.09 -7.91
C GLN A 108 16.10 -5.52 -8.12
N LEU A 109 15.10 -6.04 -7.40
CA LEU A 109 13.72 -5.56 -7.52
C LEU A 109 13.60 -4.06 -7.14
N LYS A 110 14.27 -3.62 -6.07
CA LYS A 110 14.32 -2.21 -5.66
C LYS A 110 14.82 -1.29 -6.76
N LYS A 111 15.92 -1.67 -7.42
CA LYS A 111 16.46 -0.88 -8.55
C LYS A 111 15.42 -0.71 -9.66
N GLU A 112 14.70 -1.79 -9.96
CA GLU A 112 13.73 -1.79 -11.04
C GLU A 112 12.46 -1.00 -10.72
N LEU A 113 11.94 -1.14 -9.50
CA LEU A 113 10.83 -0.31 -9.01
C LEU A 113 11.22 1.19 -8.97
N GLY A 114 12.48 1.47 -8.65
CA GLY A 114 13.02 2.82 -8.52
C GLY A 114 13.21 3.57 -9.83
N TYR A 115 13.15 2.90 -10.99
CA TYR A 115 13.20 3.58 -12.29
C TYR A 115 11.96 4.45 -12.55
N THR A 116 10.82 4.11 -11.96
CA THR A 116 9.55 4.77 -12.30
C THR A 116 8.93 5.54 -11.14
N THR A 117 9.28 5.21 -9.89
CA THR A 117 8.65 5.79 -8.70
C THR A 117 9.62 5.90 -7.53
N ASN A 118 9.48 6.94 -6.69
CA ASN A 118 10.21 7.06 -5.42
C ASN A 118 9.74 5.98 -4.43
N LEU A 119 10.67 5.18 -3.91
CA LEU A 119 10.38 4.02 -3.05
C LEU A 119 10.38 4.31 -1.54
N GLU A 120 10.30 5.57 -1.12
CA GLU A 120 10.37 5.96 0.31
C GLU A 120 9.38 5.22 1.23
N ASN A 121 8.20 4.88 0.72
CA ASN A 121 7.13 4.17 1.43
C ASN A 121 6.99 2.72 0.97
N TRP A 122 8.02 2.20 0.29
CA TRP A 122 8.14 0.78 -0.03
C TRP A 122 9.13 0.13 0.94
N HIS A 123 8.61 -0.73 1.79
CA HIS A 123 9.37 -1.40 2.83
C HIS A 123 9.57 -2.87 2.49
N PHE A 124 10.80 -3.35 2.62
CA PHE A 124 11.15 -4.75 2.44
C PHE A 124 11.63 -5.31 3.76
N LEU A 125 10.93 -6.34 4.23
CA LEU A 125 11.12 -6.96 5.53
C LEU A 125 11.46 -8.43 5.36
N PHE A 126 12.42 -8.87 6.17
CA PHE A 126 12.97 -10.22 6.13
C PHE A 126 12.74 -10.92 7.47
N GLY A 127 12.35 -12.19 7.40
CA GLY A 127 12.11 -13.02 8.59
C GLY A 127 12.36 -14.49 8.32
N ARG A 128 12.27 -15.30 9.38
CA ARG A 128 12.30 -16.76 9.22
C ARG A 128 10.97 -17.22 8.60
N ALA A 129 10.99 -18.34 7.90
CA ALA A 129 9.78 -18.98 7.37
C ALA A 129 8.67 -19.10 8.44
N VAL A 130 9.04 -19.52 9.66
CA VAL A 130 8.11 -19.66 10.79
C VAL A 130 7.45 -18.32 11.17
N ASP A 131 8.20 -17.23 11.16
CA ASP A 131 7.67 -15.90 11.51
C ASP A 131 6.70 -15.40 10.43
N LEU A 132 7.03 -15.63 9.14
CA LEU A 132 6.17 -15.30 8.00
C LEU A 132 4.84 -16.07 8.04
N HIS A 133 4.91 -17.38 8.28
CA HIS A 133 3.70 -18.22 8.43
C HIS A 133 2.87 -17.79 9.63
N THR A 134 3.51 -17.52 10.77
CA THR A 134 2.81 -17.06 11.98
C THR A 134 2.09 -15.73 11.73
N PHE A 135 2.75 -14.78 11.08
CA PHE A 135 2.15 -13.50 10.71
C PHE A 135 1.01 -13.68 9.70
N TYR A 136 1.21 -14.47 8.63
CA TYR A 136 0.18 -14.74 7.63
C TYR A 136 -1.07 -15.38 8.25
N ASN A 137 -0.90 -16.37 9.13
CA ASN A 137 -1.99 -17.03 9.82
C ASN A 137 -2.80 -16.06 10.72
N SER A 138 -2.16 -15.00 11.23
CA SER A 138 -2.86 -13.96 11.99
C SER A 138 -3.85 -13.16 11.13
N LEU A 139 -3.69 -13.15 9.80
CA LEU A 139 -4.63 -12.52 8.87
C LEU A 139 -5.95 -13.28 8.76
N GLN A 140 -5.98 -14.56 9.16
CA GLN A 140 -7.16 -15.45 9.09
C GLN A 140 -7.84 -15.46 7.70
N THR A 141 -7.04 -15.42 6.64
CA THR A 141 -7.51 -15.48 5.26
C THR A 141 -7.96 -16.90 4.89
N GLN A 142 -8.87 -17.04 3.93
CA GLN A 142 -9.31 -18.35 3.41
C GLN A 142 -8.26 -19.05 2.53
N THR A 143 -7.17 -18.35 2.21
CA THR A 143 -6.05 -18.81 1.40
C THR A 143 -4.89 -19.28 2.27
N ASN A 144 -4.06 -20.16 1.73
CA ASN A 144 -2.80 -20.56 2.35
C ASN A 144 -1.63 -19.81 1.70
N LEU A 145 -0.56 -19.61 2.48
CA LEU A 145 0.71 -19.16 1.93
C LEU A 145 1.29 -20.29 1.07
N ASP A 146 1.74 -19.98 -0.14
CA ASP A 146 2.48 -20.93 -0.96
C ASP A 146 3.72 -21.44 -0.19
N SER A 147 4.09 -22.71 -0.40
CA SER A 147 5.24 -23.31 0.28
C SER A 147 6.52 -22.52 -0.03
N LEU A 148 7.28 -22.17 1.01
CA LEU A 148 8.61 -21.53 0.91
C LEU A 148 9.69 -22.56 0.52
N ASN A 149 9.42 -23.39 -0.48
CA ASN A 149 10.37 -24.38 -1.01
C ASN A 149 11.20 -23.79 -2.15
#